data_AF-A0A202ED92-F1
#
_entry.id   AF-A0A202ED92-F1
#
_cell.length_a   1.000
_cell.length_b   1.000
_cell.length_c   1.000
_cell.angle_alpha   90.00
_cell.angle_beta   90.00
_cell.angle_gamma   90.00
#
_symmetry.space_group_name_H-M   'P 1'
#
loop_
_entity.id
_entity.type
_entity.pdbx_description
1 polymer ?
#
loop_
_entity_poly.entity_id
_entity_poly.type
_entity_poly.pdbx_seq_one_letter_code
_entity_poly.pdbx_strand_id
1 'polypeptide(L)'
;MKHLPKHLRPRWRYLAVALESWPDASISRRTFQREVWYAGQNLLGDPGSADALLQVVEFEFTDGVGEAIVKVRHGETDSARAALACIGEIDGVPVGLRVCGISGTIRAAEEKYLGRRRQLSGQRNVVFGNEERVAAVREDLADVRLDEAFTGATDLDYDSNLA
;
A
#
# COMPACT_ATOMS: atom_id res chain seq x y z
N MET A 1 -17.30 -11.69 26.77
CA MET A 1 -16.12 -11.85 27.65
C MET A 1 -15.71 -10.49 28.20
N LYS A 2 -15.27 -10.40 29.47
CA LYS A 2 -14.70 -9.16 30.04
C LYS A 2 -13.31 -8.90 29.45
N HIS A 3 -12.91 -7.64 29.33
CA HIS A 3 -11.55 -7.31 28.92
C HIS A 3 -10.53 -7.79 29.95
N LEU A 4 -9.40 -8.31 29.48
CA LEU A 4 -8.27 -8.68 30.32
C LEU A 4 -7.76 -7.47 31.14
N PRO A 5 -7.18 -7.67 32.33
CA PRO A 5 -6.42 -6.64 33.02
C PRO A 5 -5.26 -6.11 32.15
N LYS A 6 -4.85 -4.84 32.34
CA LYS A 6 -3.82 -4.18 31.51
C LYS A 6 -2.53 -5.00 31.39
N HIS A 7 -2.09 -5.64 32.47
CA HIS A 7 -0.83 -6.42 32.51
C HIS A 7 -0.92 -7.78 31.81
N LEU A 8 -2.13 -8.27 31.48
CA LEU A 8 -2.33 -9.50 30.70
C LEU A 8 -2.74 -9.22 29.25
N ARG A 9 -3.01 -7.95 28.90
CA ARG A 9 -3.39 -7.59 27.53
C ARG A 9 -2.18 -7.71 26.59
N PRO A 10 -2.36 -8.30 25.40
CA PRO A 10 -1.46 -8.10 24.28
C PRO A 10 -1.09 -6.62 24.06
N ARG A 11 0.20 -6.37 23.83
CA ARG A 11 0.71 -5.05 23.43
C ARG A 11 0.82 -4.98 21.91
N TRP A 12 0.37 -3.87 21.34
CA TRP A 12 0.25 -3.69 19.89
C TRP A 12 1.09 -2.53 19.37
N ARG A 13 1.40 -2.63 18.09
CA ARG A 13 1.90 -1.54 17.24
C ARG A 13 1.08 -1.50 15.95
N TYR A 14 1.04 -0.33 15.34
CA TYR A 14 0.26 -0.05 14.15
C TYR A 14 1.19 0.49 13.08
N LEU A 15 1.35 -0.27 12.00
CA LEU A 15 2.15 0.09 10.84
C LEU A 15 1.24 0.84 9.87
N ALA A 16 1.59 2.08 9.57
CA ALA A 16 0.98 2.85 8.50
C ALA A 16 1.63 2.41 7.18
N VAL A 17 0.81 1.95 6.24
CA VAL A 17 1.25 1.35 4.98
C VAL A 17 0.63 2.13 3.83
N ALA A 18 1.46 2.49 2.86
CA ALA A 18 1.02 3.00 1.58
C ALA A 18 1.09 1.91 0.51
N LEU A 19 0.14 1.97 -0.41
CA LEU A 19 0.02 1.10 -1.57
C LEU A 19 -0.04 1.98 -2.82
N GLU A 20 0.68 1.57 -3.86
CA GLU A 20 0.66 2.19 -5.19
C GLU A 20 0.54 1.08 -6.25
N SER A 21 -0.33 1.27 -7.22
CA SER A 21 -0.60 0.34 -8.32
C SER A 21 -1.15 1.12 -9.52
N TRP A 22 -1.62 0.40 -10.54
CA TRP A 22 -2.20 1.00 -11.73
C TRP A 22 -3.51 1.74 -11.46
N PRO A 23 -3.86 2.78 -12.25
CA PRO A 23 -5.03 3.60 -12.00
C PRO A 23 -6.36 2.84 -12.06
N ASP A 24 -6.43 1.75 -12.84
CA ASP A 24 -7.60 0.88 -12.98
C ASP A 24 -7.56 -0.35 -12.06
N ALA A 25 -6.55 -0.46 -11.19
CA ALA A 25 -6.47 -1.51 -10.20
C ALA A 25 -7.65 -1.46 -9.23
N SER A 26 -8.17 -2.62 -8.87
CA SER A 26 -9.18 -2.77 -7.82
C SER A 26 -8.67 -3.70 -6.74
N ILE A 27 -8.31 -3.13 -5.59
CA ILE A 27 -7.82 -3.88 -4.43
C ILE A 27 -8.76 -3.65 -3.27
N SER A 28 -9.28 -4.74 -2.70
CA SER A 28 -10.17 -4.69 -1.54
C SER A 28 -9.38 -4.90 -0.25
N ARG A 29 -9.93 -4.43 0.88
CA ARG A 29 -9.40 -4.74 2.21
C ARG A 29 -9.25 -6.25 2.43
N ARG A 30 -10.16 -7.06 1.89
CA ARG A 30 -10.16 -8.53 2.04
C ARG A 30 -9.00 -9.17 1.29
N THR A 31 -8.79 -8.78 0.03
CA THR A 31 -7.69 -9.29 -0.79
C THR A 31 -6.35 -8.85 -0.22
N PHE A 32 -6.24 -7.59 0.22
CA PHE A 32 -5.05 -7.11 0.92
C PHE A 32 -4.77 -7.87 2.22
N GLN A 33 -5.78 -8.06 3.08
CA GLN A 33 -5.62 -8.83 4.33
C GLN A 33 -5.15 -10.27 4.07
N ARG A 34 -5.67 -10.91 3.00
CA ARG A 34 -5.25 -12.25 2.62
C ARG A 34 -3.77 -12.28 2.23
N GLU A 35 -3.33 -11.35 1.39
CA GLU A 35 -1.91 -11.29 1.00
C GLU A 35 -0.99 -10.95 2.16
N VAL A 36 -1.42 -10.10 3.10
CA VAL A 36 -0.68 -9.84 4.34
C VAL A 36 -0.47 -11.13 5.15
N TRP A 37 -1.46 -12.02 5.20
CA TRP A 37 -1.29 -13.32 5.86
C TRP A 37 -0.39 -14.26 5.07
N TYR A 38 -0.52 -14.33 3.75
CA TYR A 38 0.36 -15.15 2.92
C TYR A 38 1.81 -14.68 3.01
N ALA A 39 2.08 -13.39 2.96
CA ALA A 39 3.41 -12.85 3.13
C ALA A 39 4.00 -13.18 4.51
N GLY A 40 3.19 -13.04 5.57
CA GLY A 40 3.57 -13.46 6.92
C GLY A 40 3.92 -14.94 7.00
N GLN A 41 3.06 -15.81 6.46
CA GLN A 41 3.28 -17.25 6.47
C GLN A 41 4.48 -17.68 5.60
N ASN A 42 4.63 -17.11 4.41
CA ASN A 42 5.70 -17.45 3.47
C ASN A 42 7.07 -17.03 3.99
N LEU A 43 7.18 -15.87 4.64
CA LEU A 43 8.46 -15.38 5.16
C LEU A 43 8.78 -15.92 6.56
N LEU A 44 7.79 -15.96 7.46
CA LEU A 44 7.99 -16.21 8.89
C LEU A 44 7.58 -17.63 9.32
N GLY A 45 6.96 -18.41 8.43
CA GLY A 45 6.30 -19.66 8.77
C GLY A 45 5.05 -19.49 9.63
N ASP A 46 4.36 -20.60 9.91
CA ASP A 46 3.14 -20.57 10.72
C ASP A 46 3.36 -19.99 12.13
N PRO A 47 4.42 -20.37 12.89
CA PRO A 47 4.62 -19.84 14.24
C PRO A 47 4.93 -18.34 14.23
N GLY A 48 5.84 -17.89 13.35
CA GLY A 48 6.23 -16.48 13.28
C GLY A 48 5.08 -15.58 12.79
N SER A 49 4.27 -16.06 11.85
CA SER A 49 3.05 -15.36 11.43
C SER A 49 2.03 -15.23 12.57
N ALA A 50 1.83 -16.31 13.34
CA ALA A 50 0.95 -16.32 14.50
C ALA A 50 1.43 -15.38 15.62
N ASP A 51 2.74 -15.33 15.87
CA ASP A 51 3.35 -14.43 16.83
C ASP A 51 3.23 -12.96 16.39
N ALA A 52 3.49 -12.66 15.11
CA ALA A 52 3.37 -11.31 14.57
C ALA A 52 1.93 -10.78 14.58
N LEU A 53 0.97 -11.66 14.28
CA LEU A 53 -0.46 -11.35 14.11
C LEU A 53 -0.70 -10.13 13.23
N LEU A 54 -0.42 -10.25 11.93
CA LEU A 54 -0.65 -9.16 10.98
C LEU A 54 -2.14 -9.01 10.67
N GLN A 55 -2.76 -7.94 11.17
CA GLN A 55 -4.19 -7.66 10.98
C GLN A 55 -4.39 -6.26 10.39
N VAL A 56 -5.00 -6.19 9.21
CA VAL A 56 -5.45 -4.94 8.60
C VAL A 56 -6.63 -4.41 9.40
N VAL A 57 -6.50 -3.23 10.01
CA VAL A 57 -7.56 -2.61 10.82
C VAL A 57 -8.25 -1.47 10.07
N GLU A 58 -7.51 -0.72 9.25
CA GLU A 58 -8.02 0.32 8.36
C GLU A 58 -7.47 0.09 6.96
N PHE A 59 -8.26 0.42 5.94
CA PHE A 59 -7.88 0.28 4.53
C PHE A 59 -8.73 1.17 3.64
N GLU A 60 -8.07 1.92 2.77
CA GLU A 60 -8.67 2.66 1.67
C GLU A 60 -7.82 2.46 0.41
N PHE A 61 -8.46 2.31 -0.75
CA PHE A 61 -7.77 2.22 -2.04
C PHE A 61 -8.66 2.82 -3.14
N THR A 62 -8.13 3.80 -3.88
CA THR A 62 -8.81 4.48 -4.99
C THR A 62 -7.78 4.98 -5.99
N ASP A 63 -8.10 4.94 -7.29
CA ASP A 63 -7.28 5.54 -8.36
C ASP A 63 -5.81 5.08 -8.34
N GLY A 64 -5.57 3.80 -8.05
CA GLY A 64 -4.24 3.20 -7.96
C GLY A 64 -3.46 3.52 -6.68
N VAL A 65 -4.02 4.29 -5.74
CA VAL A 65 -3.35 4.65 -4.48
C VAL A 65 -4.15 4.14 -3.30
N GLY A 66 -3.46 3.60 -2.30
CA GLY A 66 -4.09 3.17 -1.06
C GLY A 66 -3.29 3.45 0.19
N GLU A 67 -4.01 3.45 1.29
CA GLU A 67 -3.49 3.57 2.64
C GLU A 67 -4.10 2.47 3.50
N ALA A 68 -3.28 1.89 4.38
CA ALA A 68 -3.73 0.85 5.29
C ALA A 68 -3.04 0.97 6.64
N ILE A 69 -3.70 0.43 7.66
CA ILE A 69 -3.09 0.25 8.98
C ILE A 69 -3.06 -1.22 9.30
N VAL A 70 -1.85 -1.74 9.51
CA VAL A 70 -1.62 -3.13 9.92
C VAL A 70 -1.25 -3.14 11.40
N LYS A 71 -2.13 -3.72 12.22
CA LYS A 71 -1.89 -4.01 13.61
C LYS A 71 -0.99 -5.23 13.72
N VAL A 72 0.02 -5.16 14.60
CA VAL A 72 1.00 -6.22 14.85
C VAL A 72 1.33 -6.29 16.35
N ARG A 73 1.86 -7.43 16.82
CA ARG A 73 2.42 -7.51 18.17
C ARG A 73 3.61 -6.57 18.33
N HIS A 74 3.73 -5.94 19.49
CA HIS A 74 4.75 -4.93 19.75
C HIS A 74 6.20 -5.39 19.53
N GLY A 75 6.52 -6.66 19.83
CA GLY A 75 7.86 -7.22 19.65
C GLY A 75 8.16 -7.67 18.22
N GLU A 76 7.18 -7.68 17.32
CA GLU A 76 7.26 -8.31 16.01
C GLU A 76 7.22 -7.28 14.86
N THR A 77 7.54 -6.02 15.14
CA THR A 77 7.43 -4.96 14.12
C THR A 77 8.40 -5.15 12.97
N ASP A 78 9.61 -5.64 13.23
CA ASP A 78 10.62 -5.82 12.18
C ASP A 78 10.30 -7.04 11.31
N SER A 79 9.90 -8.16 11.92
CA SER A 79 9.38 -9.35 11.23
C SER A 79 8.19 -8.99 10.33
N ALA A 80 7.23 -8.21 10.86
CA ALA A 80 6.07 -7.78 10.10
C ALA A 80 6.43 -6.82 8.95
N ARG A 81 7.38 -5.90 9.16
CA ARG A 81 7.89 -5.03 8.09
C ARG A 81 8.55 -5.83 6.97
N ALA A 82 9.35 -6.83 7.33
CA ALA A 82 10.00 -7.70 6.36
C ALA A 82 8.96 -8.47 5.54
N ALA A 83 7.93 -9.03 6.20
CA ALA A 83 6.85 -9.74 5.52
C ALA A 83 6.08 -8.83 4.56
N LEU A 84 5.69 -7.63 4.99
CA LEU A 84 5.00 -6.66 4.14
C LEU A 84 5.84 -6.24 2.91
N ALA A 85 7.17 -6.16 3.06
CA ALA A 85 8.06 -5.81 1.96
C ALA A 85 8.17 -6.90 0.89
N CYS A 86 7.75 -8.14 1.18
CA CYS A 86 7.70 -9.24 0.21
C CYS A 86 6.45 -9.22 -0.68
N ILE A 87 5.49 -8.33 -0.43
CA ILE A 87 4.27 -8.22 -1.24
C ILE A 87 4.59 -7.37 -2.47
N GLY A 88 4.68 -8.02 -3.63
CA GLY A 88 4.81 -7.36 -4.95
C GLY A 88 3.56 -7.47 -5.84
N GLU A 89 2.58 -8.27 -5.43
CA GLU A 89 1.35 -8.51 -6.17
C GLU A 89 0.20 -8.82 -5.21
N ILE A 90 -1.02 -8.37 -5.54
CA ILE A 90 -2.25 -8.72 -4.83
C ILE A 90 -3.29 -9.18 -5.84
N ASP A 91 -3.67 -10.46 -5.80
CA ASP A 91 -4.70 -11.04 -6.69
C ASP A 91 -4.40 -10.83 -8.19
N GLY A 92 -3.14 -10.99 -8.60
CA GLY A 92 -2.70 -10.73 -9.97
C GLY A 92 -2.38 -9.26 -10.28
N VAL A 93 -2.64 -8.34 -9.35
CA VAL A 93 -2.40 -6.90 -9.53
C VAL A 93 -1.02 -6.52 -8.97
N PRO A 94 -0.06 -6.05 -9.80
CA PRO A 94 1.22 -5.56 -9.33
C PRO A 94 1.05 -4.39 -8.36
N VAL A 95 1.78 -4.40 -7.25
CA VAL A 95 1.67 -3.36 -6.22
C VAL A 95 3.03 -2.99 -5.64
N GLY A 96 3.26 -1.69 -5.44
CA GLY A 96 4.31 -1.15 -4.60
C GLY A 96 3.81 -0.93 -3.18
N LEU A 97 4.51 -1.49 -2.19
CA LEU A 97 4.20 -1.26 -0.77
C LEU A 97 5.30 -0.50 -0.05
N ARG A 98 4.90 0.44 0.81
CA ARG A 98 5.80 1.17 1.70
C ARG A 98 5.23 1.28 3.11
N VAL A 99 6.00 0.83 4.10
CA VAL A 99 5.69 1.12 5.52
C VAL A 99 6.15 2.56 5.81
N CYS A 100 5.19 3.48 5.94
CA CYS A 100 5.42 4.91 6.18
C CYS A 100 5.86 5.22 7.61
N GLY A 101 5.45 4.39 8.58
CA GLY A 101 5.80 4.59 9.98
C GLY A 101 5.09 3.63 10.93
N ILE A 102 5.44 3.69 12.22
CA ILE A 102 4.88 2.85 13.27
C ILE A 102 4.40 3.71 14.44
N SER A 103 3.22 3.42 14.97
CA SER A 103 2.68 4.07 16.16
C SER A 103 2.13 3.09 17.20
N GLY A 104 1.90 3.61 18.42
CA GLY A 104 1.27 2.88 19.52
C GLY A 104 -0.27 2.90 19.49
N THR A 105 -0.88 3.77 18.68
CA THR A 105 -2.33 3.86 18.48
C THR A 105 -2.64 4.06 16.99
N ILE A 106 -3.85 3.65 16.58
CA ILE A 106 -4.36 3.83 15.21
C ILE A 106 -4.36 5.33 14.85
N ARG A 107 -5.03 6.15 15.66
CA ARG A 107 -5.11 7.61 15.47
C ARG A 107 -3.75 8.27 15.27
N ALA A 108 -2.75 7.94 16.09
CA ALA A 108 -1.43 8.54 15.93
C ALA A 108 -0.64 7.96 14.75
N ALA A 109 -1.00 6.77 14.23
CA ALA A 109 -0.47 6.28 12.97
C ALA A 109 -1.06 7.06 11.79
N GLU A 110 -2.39 7.27 11.82
CA GLU A 110 -3.12 8.06 10.82
C GLU A 110 -2.56 9.48 10.74
N GLU A 111 -2.65 10.23 11.83
CA GLU A 111 -2.29 11.66 11.87
C GLU A 111 -0.82 11.93 11.48
N LYS A 112 0.09 11.00 11.76
CA LYS A 112 1.53 11.21 11.52
C LYS A 112 2.00 10.72 10.16
N TYR A 113 1.38 9.68 9.61
CA TYR A 113 1.93 8.93 8.49
C TYR A 113 0.98 8.75 7.31
N LEU A 114 -0.32 8.95 7.50
CA LEU A 114 -1.36 8.80 6.49
C LEU A 114 -2.05 10.15 6.20
N GLY A 115 -2.75 10.27 5.07
CA GLY A 115 -3.50 11.49 4.73
C GLY A 115 -2.73 12.58 3.98
N ARG A 116 -1.49 12.31 3.53
CA ARG A 116 -0.75 13.22 2.63
C ARG A 116 -0.92 12.88 1.15
N ARG A 117 -1.39 11.68 0.80
CA ARG A 117 -1.27 11.14 -0.57
C ARG A 117 -2.57 10.98 -1.36
N ARG A 118 -3.64 11.71 -1.01
CA ARG A 118 -4.71 12.01 -1.98
C ARG A 118 -4.25 13.15 -2.88
N GLN A 119 -3.19 12.94 -3.66
CA GLN A 119 -2.79 13.87 -4.70
C GLN A 119 -3.70 13.63 -5.91
N LEU A 120 -4.25 14.72 -6.42
CA LEU A 120 -5.20 14.75 -7.53
C LEU A 120 -4.58 14.04 -8.74
N SER A 121 -5.12 12.88 -9.11
CA SER A 121 -4.80 12.25 -10.38
C SER A 121 -5.61 12.91 -11.49
N GLY A 122 -4.95 13.46 -12.49
CA GLY A 122 -5.58 13.96 -13.70
C GLY A 122 -5.29 13.02 -14.87
N GLN A 123 -6.32 12.66 -15.66
CA GLN A 123 -6.07 12.06 -16.98
C GLN A 123 -5.76 13.17 -17.97
N ARG A 124 -4.68 13.02 -18.74
CA ARG A 124 -4.30 13.93 -19.84
C ARG A 124 -3.61 13.17 -20.96
N ASN A 125 -3.56 13.77 -22.14
CA ASN A 125 -2.72 13.27 -23.23
C ASN A 125 -1.28 13.74 -23.01
N VAL A 126 -0.32 12.83 -23.19
CA VAL A 126 1.12 13.09 -23.15
C VAL A 126 1.77 12.53 -24.41
N VAL A 127 2.89 13.11 -24.84
CA VAL A 127 3.71 12.51 -25.90
C VAL A 127 4.70 11.56 -25.25
N PHE A 128 4.53 10.26 -25.45
CA PHE A 128 5.42 9.22 -24.94
C PHE A 128 5.88 8.35 -26.12
N GLY A 129 7.17 8.08 -26.26
CA GLY A 129 7.69 7.30 -27.40
C GLY A 129 7.28 7.83 -28.78
N ASN A 130 7.27 9.16 -28.95
CA ASN A 130 6.87 9.88 -30.17
C ASN A 130 5.39 9.73 -30.60
N GLU A 131 4.50 9.29 -29.72
CA GLU A 131 3.06 9.19 -29.98
C GLU A 131 2.24 9.84 -28.86
N GLU A 132 1.10 10.43 -29.20
CA GLU A 132 0.14 10.93 -28.22
C GLU A 132 -0.57 9.75 -27.53
N ARG A 133 -0.48 9.69 -26.20
CA ARG A 133 -1.09 8.63 -25.40
C ARG A 133 -1.79 9.19 -24.17
N VAL A 134 -2.83 8.50 -23.74
CA VAL A 134 -3.54 8.83 -22.49
C VAL A 134 -2.67 8.40 -21.31
N ALA A 135 -2.48 9.30 -20.36
CA ALA A 135 -1.78 9.02 -19.11
C ALA A 135 -2.58 9.50 -17.91
N ALA A 136 -2.54 8.71 -16.83
CA ALA A 136 -2.97 9.17 -15.51
C ALA A 136 -1.75 9.76 -14.80
N VAL A 137 -1.77 11.07 -14.54
CA VAL A 137 -0.64 11.80 -13.97
C VAL A 137 -0.88 12.10 -12.49
N ARG A 138 0.15 11.84 -11.68
CA ARG A 138 0.22 12.08 -10.24
C ARG A 138 1.52 12.84 -9.95
N GLU A 139 1.43 14.17 -9.87
CA GLU A 139 2.61 15.05 -9.79
C GLU A 139 3.59 14.79 -10.96
N ASP A 140 4.79 14.32 -10.65
CA ASP A 140 5.87 14.07 -11.62
C ASP A 140 5.84 12.63 -12.15
N LEU A 141 4.88 11.81 -11.71
CA LEU A 141 4.69 10.43 -12.13
C LEU A 141 3.52 10.33 -13.13
N ALA A 142 3.67 9.52 -14.16
CA ALA A 142 2.62 9.24 -15.14
C ALA A 142 2.50 7.74 -15.40
N ASP A 143 1.28 7.20 -15.31
CA ASP A 143 0.96 5.89 -15.82
C ASP A 143 0.44 6.05 -17.25
N VAL A 144 1.29 5.78 -18.24
CA VAL A 144 0.97 5.89 -19.66
C VAL A 144 0.31 4.61 -20.13
N ARG A 145 -0.86 4.71 -20.77
CA ARG A 145 -1.57 3.56 -21.34
C ARG A 145 -0.90 3.14 -22.65
N LEU A 146 -0.44 1.89 -22.69
CA LEU A 146 0.06 1.19 -23.88
C LEU A 146 -0.84 -0.03 -24.13
N ASP A 147 -1.63 0.00 -25.21
CA ASP A 147 -2.61 -1.05 -25.51
C ASP A 147 -3.50 -1.40 -24.29
N GLU A 148 -3.41 -2.64 -23.79
CA GLU A 148 -4.15 -3.14 -22.62
C GLU A 148 -3.38 -3.00 -21.30
N ALA A 149 -2.19 -2.40 -21.30
CA ALA A 149 -1.31 -2.29 -20.12
C ALA A 149 -0.89 -0.85 -19.80
N PHE A 150 -0.28 -0.67 -18.64
CA PHE A 150 0.34 0.60 -18.24
C PHE A 150 1.86 0.48 -18.22
N THR A 151 2.52 1.59 -18.50
CA THR A 151 3.94 1.80 -18.23
C THR A 151 4.10 3.03 -17.36
N GLY A 152 4.82 2.88 -16.25
CA GLY A 152 5.19 4.00 -15.40
C GLY A 152 6.28 4.85 -16.06
N ALA A 153 6.08 6.15 -16.05
CA ALA A 153 6.95 7.16 -16.65
C ALA A 153 7.10 8.35 -15.69
N THR A 154 8.19 9.07 -15.82
CA THR A 154 8.46 10.33 -15.12
C THR A 154 8.35 11.51 -16.07
N ASP A 155 8.33 12.74 -15.55
CA ASP A 155 8.37 13.98 -16.34
C ASP A 155 9.58 14.09 -17.31
N LEU A 156 10.61 13.26 -17.12
CA LEU A 156 11.75 13.13 -18.04
C LEU A 156 11.45 12.24 -19.25
N ASP A 157 10.41 11.42 -19.19
CA ASP A 157 10.11 10.39 -20.19
C ASP A 157 8.99 10.81 -21.16
N TYR A 158 8.25 11.88 -20.87
CA TYR A 158 7.14 12.36 -21.69
C TYR A 158 7.10 13.88 -21.79
N ASP A 159 6.66 14.41 -22.94
CA ASP A 159 6.38 15.83 -23.10
C ASP A 159 4.89 16.10 -22.83
N SER A 160 4.61 17.01 -21.89
CA SER A 160 3.25 17.48 -21.59
C SER A 160 2.88 18.80 -22.26
N ASN A 161 3.67 19.27 -23.23
CA ASN A 161 3.38 20.48 -24.01
C ASN A 161 2.26 20.23 -25.03
N LEU A 162 1.05 20.01 -24.55
CA LEU A 162 -0.19 20.16 -25.31
C LEU A 162 -1.06 21.17 -24.54
N ALA A 163 -1.41 22.25 -25.23
CA ALA A 163 -2.14 23.41 -24.76
C ALA A 163 -3.54 23.09 -24.20
#